data_AF-A0AAV7IC85-F1
#
_entry.id   AF-A0AAV7IC85-F1
#
_cell.length_a   1.000
_cell.length_b   1.000
_cell.length_c   1.000
_cell.angle_alpha   90.00
_cell.angle_beta   90.00
_cell.angle_gamma   90.00
#
_symmetry.space_group_name_H-M   'P 1'
#
loop_
_entity.id
_entity.type
_entity.pdbx_description
1 polymer ?
#
loop_
_entity_poly.entity_id
_entity_poly.type
_entity_poly.pdbx_seq_one_letter_code
_entity_poly.pdbx_strand_id
1 'polypeptide(L)'
;MSILKWDQKINNFVLIMNKSDPQEVEERNSRVLQSRLLEMHNFQKAPVRIGYFEEKPIMVTYDNGTKITGIVGEIWNTLSDHLNFTLVLVKSETEIFSKLRGDVVDGVLGILINNSTDIIPNALMLRPGSSIMTSISPYWDDTALGFILENFSNRAKTQKKVTGIQDHIFYTFAAFCSQGSFQKQHNDYKIFEFSRRIFTWFLLLTVSSHLISLMTNTEVKPPFLHLDSLLLRTKYKILLLEGSLIDHKFQSIVIKLIQLNVFRIFQPRILYMKSKAEMYKNICYSKDGEYAVIETLAKRYSKEMKMCKLEPTGRAVEKSWAAAIIAIGFKYKRSFDIGYE
;
A
#
# COMPACT_ATOMS: atom_id res chain seq x y z
N MET A 1 -34.40 -13.74 41.98
CA MET A 1 -34.81 -12.37 42.32
C MET A 1 -35.42 -11.79 41.05
N SER A 2 -36.71 -11.53 41.06
CA SER A 2 -37.46 -11.11 39.88
C SER A 2 -37.41 -9.58 39.78
N ILE A 3 -37.04 -9.05 38.62
CA ILE A 3 -37.02 -7.59 38.40
C ILE A 3 -38.29 -7.21 37.64
N LEU A 4 -39.16 -6.46 38.30
CA LEU A 4 -40.39 -5.92 37.73
C LEU A 4 -40.16 -4.46 37.30
N LYS A 5 -40.65 -4.09 36.11
CA LYS A 5 -40.82 -2.68 35.70
C LYS A 5 -42.26 -2.30 35.86
N TRP A 6 -42.53 -1.08 36.31
CA TRP A 6 -43.84 -0.50 36.15
C TRP A 6 -44.07 -0.09 34.69
N ASP A 7 -45.17 -0.54 34.08
CA ASP A 7 -45.62 -0.08 32.76
C ASP A 7 -46.87 0.80 32.91
N GLN A 8 -46.72 2.07 32.53
CA GLN A 8 -47.77 3.08 32.63
C GLN A 8 -48.94 2.86 31.68
N LYS A 9 -48.77 2.14 30.56
CA LYS A 9 -49.85 1.95 29.58
C LYS A 9 -50.90 0.96 30.05
N ILE A 10 -50.48 -0.01 30.84
CA ILE A 10 -51.30 -1.10 31.39
C ILE A 10 -51.49 -0.97 32.91
N ASN A 11 -50.92 0.08 33.50
CA ASN A 11 -51.01 0.43 34.91
C ASN A 11 -50.69 -0.75 35.84
N ASN A 12 -49.65 -1.52 35.49
CA ASN A 12 -49.27 -2.72 36.21
C ASN A 12 -47.76 -2.97 36.14
N PHE A 13 -47.26 -3.80 37.06
CA PHE A 13 -45.88 -4.28 37.02
C PHE A 13 -45.74 -5.39 35.97
N VAL A 14 -44.85 -5.17 34.99
CA VAL A 14 -44.47 -6.12 33.96
C VAL A 14 -43.12 -6.72 34.31
N LEU A 15 -43.02 -8.04 34.23
CA LEU A 15 -41.80 -8.78 34.54
C LEU A 15 -40.79 -8.59 33.40
N ILE A 16 -39.67 -7.91 33.68
CA ILE A 16 -38.61 -7.66 32.68
C ILE A 16 -37.70 -8.89 32.56
N MET A 17 -37.42 -9.51 33.70
CA MET A 17 -36.57 -10.69 33.79
C MET A 17 -37.21 -11.67 34.75
N ASN A 18 -37.69 -12.79 34.20
CA ASN A 18 -37.88 -13.99 34.99
C ASN A 18 -36.49 -14.51 35.37
N LYS A 19 -36.35 -15.15 36.53
CA LYS A 19 -35.15 -15.95 36.81
C LYS A 19 -35.11 -16.95 35.66
N SER A 20 -34.13 -16.80 34.77
CA SER A 20 -33.95 -17.58 33.55
C SER A 20 -34.27 -19.05 33.83
N ASP A 21 -35.06 -19.66 32.96
CA ASP A 21 -35.45 -21.07 33.07
C ASP A 21 -34.19 -21.88 33.44
N PRO A 22 -34.23 -22.73 34.48
CA PRO A 22 -33.09 -23.58 34.82
C PRO A 22 -32.49 -24.28 33.61
N GLN A 23 -33.32 -24.68 32.63
CA GLN A 23 -32.87 -25.26 31.36
C GLN A 23 -32.09 -24.26 30.50
N GLU A 24 -32.55 -23.01 30.37
CA GLU A 24 -31.82 -21.97 29.64
C GLU A 24 -30.48 -21.59 30.30
N VAL A 25 -30.43 -21.59 31.64
CA VAL A 25 -29.18 -21.34 32.39
C VAL A 25 -28.20 -22.48 32.19
N GLU A 26 -28.67 -23.72 32.26
CA GLU A 26 -27.85 -24.91 32.05
C GLU A 26 -27.34 -25.00 30.61
N GLU A 27 -28.19 -24.69 29.62
CA GLU A 27 -27.79 -24.56 28.22
C GLU A 27 -26.77 -23.43 28.02
N ARG A 28 -26.96 -22.27 28.65
CA ARG A 28 -25.98 -21.18 28.57
C ARG A 28 -24.64 -21.59 29.19
N ASN A 29 -24.67 -22.23 30.35
CA ASN A 29 -23.47 -22.70 31.04
C ASN A 29 -22.74 -23.78 30.23
N SER A 30 -23.47 -24.72 29.62
CA SER A 30 -22.88 -25.76 28.77
C SER A 30 -22.27 -25.18 27.49
N ARG A 31 -22.90 -24.18 26.86
CA ARG A 31 -22.31 -23.43 25.74
C ARG A 31 -21.04 -22.68 26.15
N VAL A 32 -21.02 -22.07 27.34
CA VAL A 32 -19.82 -21.38 27.86
C VAL A 32 -18.70 -22.37 28.15
N LEU A 33 -19.01 -23.53 28.75
CA LEU A 33 -18.05 -24.61 28.98
C LEU A 33 -17.49 -25.15 27.68
N GLN A 34 -18.34 -25.44 26.69
CA GLN A 34 -17.91 -25.86 25.36
C GLN A 34 -17.02 -24.80 24.70
N SER A 35 -17.38 -23.53 24.78
CA SER A 35 -16.55 -22.43 24.29
C SER A 35 -15.18 -22.43 24.95
N ARG A 36 -15.10 -22.54 26.28
CA ARG A 36 -13.83 -22.57 27.02
C ARG A 36 -12.95 -23.78 26.67
N LEU A 37 -13.57 -24.94 26.45
CA LEU A 37 -12.86 -26.13 26.00
C LEU A 37 -12.27 -25.97 24.60
N LEU A 38 -12.97 -25.22 23.72
CA LEU A 38 -12.44 -24.86 22.40
C LEU A 38 -11.35 -23.79 22.51
N GLU A 39 -11.45 -22.84 23.44
CA GLU A 39 -10.42 -21.82 23.67
C GLU A 39 -9.08 -22.42 24.10
N MET A 40 -9.09 -23.31 25.10
CA MET A 40 -7.89 -23.95 25.62
C MET A 40 -7.55 -25.27 24.90
N HIS A 41 -7.90 -25.38 23.62
CA HIS A 41 -7.68 -26.61 22.87
C HIS A 41 -6.19 -26.86 22.67
N ASN A 42 -5.70 -27.97 23.24
CA ASN A 42 -4.39 -28.51 22.91
C ASN A 42 -4.53 -29.44 21.71
N PHE A 43 -3.85 -29.12 20.61
CA PHE A 43 -3.96 -29.85 19.36
C PHE A 43 -3.20 -31.18 19.35
N GLN A 44 -2.44 -31.51 20.40
CA GLN A 44 -1.75 -32.80 20.56
C GLN A 44 -0.89 -33.20 19.35
N LYS A 45 -0.19 -32.22 18.77
CA LYS A 45 0.63 -32.33 17.55
C LYS A 45 -0.16 -32.67 16.28
N ALA A 46 -1.48 -32.49 16.29
CA ALA A 46 -2.30 -32.66 15.09
C ALA A 46 -1.79 -31.77 13.94
N PRO A 47 -1.85 -32.27 12.69
CA PRO A 47 -1.40 -31.51 11.53
C PRO A 47 -2.38 -30.39 11.20
N VAL A 48 -1.86 -29.17 11.03
CA VAL A 48 -2.59 -27.99 10.56
C VAL A 48 -1.99 -27.58 9.21
N ARG A 49 -2.82 -27.59 8.16
CA ARG A 49 -2.37 -27.32 6.79
C ARG A 49 -2.38 -25.83 6.51
N ILE A 50 -1.22 -25.28 6.16
CA ILE A 50 -1.01 -23.87 5.91
C ILE A 50 -0.75 -23.63 4.42
N GLY A 51 -1.67 -22.91 3.78
CA GLY A 51 -1.55 -22.46 2.39
C GLY A 51 -0.72 -21.18 2.29
N TYR A 52 0.32 -21.19 1.46
CA TYR A 52 1.20 -20.03 1.32
C TYR A 52 1.80 -19.88 -0.09
N PHE A 53 2.36 -18.71 -0.35
CA PHE A 53 3.32 -18.45 -1.42
C PHE A 53 4.53 -17.73 -0.83
N GLU A 54 5.68 -17.82 -1.49
CA GLU A 54 6.91 -17.20 -0.98
C GLU A 54 6.89 -15.68 -1.15
N GLU A 55 7.15 -14.95 -0.07
CA GLU A 55 7.25 -13.50 -0.10
C GLU A 55 8.31 -13.03 0.90
N LYS A 56 9.47 -12.56 0.42
CA LYS A 56 10.59 -12.17 1.30
C LYS A 56 10.43 -10.72 1.79
N PRO A 57 10.63 -10.42 3.08
CA PRO A 57 11.04 -11.30 4.19
C PRO A 57 9.85 -11.83 5.04
N ILE A 58 8.62 -11.79 4.51
CA ILE A 58 7.39 -12.06 5.25
C ILE A 58 7.22 -13.56 5.51
N MET A 59 7.32 -14.39 4.47
CA MET A 59 7.17 -15.84 4.55
C MET A 59 8.16 -16.50 3.60
N VAL A 60 9.08 -17.26 4.17
CA VAL A 60 10.17 -17.92 3.46
C VAL A 60 10.23 -19.36 3.92
N THR A 61 10.47 -20.28 2.99
CA THR A 61 10.65 -21.69 3.34
C THR A 61 12.08 -22.14 3.19
N TYR A 62 12.43 -23.12 4.00
CA TYR A 62 13.72 -23.78 3.99
C TYR A 62 13.52 -25.27 4.29
N ASP A 63 14.61 -26.05 4.32
CA ASP A 63 14.56 -27.52 4.46
C ASP A 63 13.60 -28.16 3.43
N ASN A 64 13.82 -27.88 2.14
CA ASN A 64 12.99 -28.36 1.02
C ASN A 64 11.49 -28.07 1.16
N GLY A 65 11.13 -26.93 1.78
CA GLY A 65 9.74 -26.51 1.88
C GLY A 65 8.98 -27.14 3.06
N THR A 66 9.69 -27.74 4.01
CA THR A 66 9.09 -28.36 5.21
C THR A 66 9.01 -27.40 6.40
N LYS A 67 9.85 -26.36 6.43
CA LYS A 67 9.86 -25.36 7.50
C LYS A 67 9.66 -23.94 6.95
N ILE A 68 9.08 -23.08 7.79
CA ILE A 68 8.86 -21.66 7.52
C ILE A 68 9.73 -20.78 8.42
N THR A 69 10.14 -19.65 7.88
CA THR A 69 10.80 -18.54 8.58
C THR A 69 10.34 -17.21 7.94
N GLY A 70 10.91 -16.09 8.38
CA GLY A 70 10.41 -14.75 8.08
C GLY A 70 9.39 -14.29 9.12
N ILE A 71 8.91 -13.06 8.97
CA ILE A 71 8.09 -12.40 10.00
C ILE A 71 6.86 -13.25 10.37
N VAL A 72 6.12 -13.72 9.36
CA VAL A 72 4.94 -14.57 9.57
C VAL A 72 5.36 -16.00 9.91
N GLY A 73 6.47 -16.48 9.35
CA GLY A 73 7.00 -17.80 9.69
C GLY A 73 7.26 -17.98 11.18
N GLU A 74 7.94 -17.01 11.81
CA GLU A 74 8.25 -17.04 13.24
C GLU A 74 6.99 -16.97 14.12
N ILE A 75 5.99 -16.18 13.72
CA ILE A 75 4.69 -16.10 14.40
C ILE A 75 4.01 -17.48 14.41
N TRP A 76 3.96 -18.16 13.26
CA TRP A 76 3.31 -19.46 13.14
C TRP A 76 4.09 -20.59 13.80
N ASN A 77 5.44 -20.53 13.80
CA ASN A 77 6.26 -21.44 14.59
C ASN A 77 5.94 -21.29 16.10
N THR A 78 5.92 -20.05 16.60
CA THR A 78 5.61 -19.74 18.01
C THR A 78 4.22 -20.23 18.41
N LEU A 79 3.22 -20.03 17.56
CA LEU A 79 1.86 -20.53 17.79
C LEU A 79 1.78 -22.04 17.76
N SER A 80 2.54 -22.69 16.86
CA SER A 80 2.58 -24.15 16.78
C SER A 80 3.12 -24.77 18.06
N ASP A 81 4.11 -24.12 18.68
CA ASP A 81 4.65 -24.54 19.96
C ASP A 81 3.68 -24.25 21.11
N HIS A 82 3.04 -23.07 21.12
CA HIS A 82 2.12 -22.66 22.17
C HIS A 82 0.83 -23.49 22.21
N LEU A 83 0.21 -23.73 21.05
CA LEU A 83 -1.03 -24.51 20.92
C LEU A 83 -0.76 -26.01 20.68
N ASN A 84 0.52 -26.40 20.57
CA ASN A 84 1.00 -27.77 20.39
C ASN A 84 0.38 -28.46 19.16
N PHE A 85 0.54 -27.86 17.97
CA PHE A 85 0.17 -28.46 16.67
C PHE A 85 1.39 -28.58 15.75
N THR A 86 1.26 -29.35 14.66
CA THR A 86 2.32 -29.47 13.64
C THR A 86 1.96 -28.73 12.36
N LEU A 87 2.93 -27.99 11.82
CA LEU A 87 2.76 -27.20 10.59
C LEU A 87 2.92 -28.11 9.37
N VAL A 88 1.90 -28.17 8.51
CA VAL A 88 1.97 -28.85 7.21
C VAL A 88 1.84 -27.82 6.11
N LEU A 89 2.92 -27.61 5.35
CA LEU A 89 3.00 -26.51 4.40
C LEU A 89 2.49 -26.93 3.02
N VAL A 90 1.58 -26.13 2.46
CA VAL A 90 1.01 -26.32 1.11
C VAL A 90 1.31 -25.07 0.30
N LYS A 91 2.22 -25.21 -0.66
CA LYS A 91 2.64 -24.12 -1.53
C LYS A 91 1.62 -23.92 -2.67
N SER A 92 1.23 -22.68 -2.92
CA SER A 92 0.45 -22.32 -4.11
C SER A 92 1.35 -22.33 -5.35
N GLU A 93 0.79 -22.77 -6.48
CA GLU A 93 1.46 -22.75 -7.78
C GLU A 93 1.70 -21.32 -8.30
N THR A 94 0.93 -20.35 -7.79
CA THR A 94 0.96 -18.96 -8.25
C THR A 94 1.21 -18.00 -7.10
N GLU A 95 1.94 -16.92 -7.36
CA GLU A 95 2.26 -15.87 -6.38
C GLU A 95 1.15 -14.80 -6.28
N ILE A 96 -0.11 -15.23 -6.38
CA ILE A 96 -1.28 -14.35 -6.34
C ILE A 96 -2.21 -14.76 -5.20
N PHE A 97 -2.95 -13.78 -4.69
CA PHE A 97 -3.93 -14.04 -3.64
C PHE A 97 -5.14 -14.80 -4.21
N SER A 98 -5.75 -14.27 -5.26
CA SER A 98 -6.86 -14.92 -5.94
C SER A 98 -7.01 -14.41 -7.38
N LYS A 99 -7.34 -15.30 -8.31
CA LYS A 99 -7.81 -14.91 -9.65
C LYS A 99 -8.88 -15.88 -10.12
N LEU A 100 -9.97 -15.35 -10.66
CA LEU A 100 -11.02 -16.16 -11.29
C LEU A 100 -10.59 -16.55 -12.71
N ARG A 101 -10.57 -17.85 -13.00
CA ARG A 101 -10.28 -18.43 -14.31
C ARG A 101 -11.43 -19.34 -14.71
N GLY A 102 -12.48 -18.74 -15.26
CA GLY A 102 -13.77 -19.42 -15.44
C GLY A 102 -14.43 -19.66 -14.08
N ASP A 103 -14.79 -20.92 -13.80
CA ASP A 103 -15.40 -21.32 -12.52
C ASP A 103 -14.36 -21.71 -11.45
N VAL A 104 -13.07 -21.75 -11.80
CA VAL A 104 -12.00 -22.11 -10.87
C VAL A 104 -11.36 -20.85 -10.31
N VAL A 105 -11.13 -20.84 -9.00
CA VAL A 105 -10.36 -19.80 -8.30
C VAL A 105 -8.91 -20.26 -8.20
N ASP A 106 -8.02 -19.58 -8.92
CA ASP A 106 -6.57 -19.75 -8.81
C ASP A 106 -6.01 -18.91 -7.66
N GLY A 107 -4.80 -19.25 -7.20
CA GLY A 107 -4.11 -18.55 -6.11
C GLY A 107 -4.28 -19.23 -4.75
N VAL A 108 -3.81 -18.55 -3.72
CA VAL A 108 -3.79 -19.10 -2.34
C VAL A 108 -5.20 -19.22 -1.78
N LEU A 109 -6.13 -18.36 -2.20
CA LEU A 109 -7.54 -18.51 -1.86
C LEU A 109 -8.17 -19.76 -2.51
N GLY A 110 -7.71 -20.15 -3.69
CA GLY A 110 -8.19 -21.34 -4.42
C GLY A 110 -7.92 -22.64 -3.66
N ILE A 111 -6.70 -22.80 -3.14
CA ILE A 111 -6.32 -23.96 -2.31
C ILE A 111 -7.04 -24.00 -0.96
N LEU A 112 -7.54 -22.87 -0.45
CA LEU A 112 -8.42 -22.83 0.73
C LEU A 112 -9.84 -23.30 0.37
N ILE A 113 -10.42 -22.77 -0.72
CA ILE A 113 -11.77 -23.13 -1.19
C ILE A 113 -11.85 -24.62 -1.55
N ASN A 114 -10.78 -25.18 -2.13
CA ASN A 114 -10.71 -26.59 -2.49
C ASN A 114 -10.39 -27.52 -1.30
N ASN A 115 -10.51 -27.05 -0.05
CA ASN A 115 -10.22 -27.79 1.19
C ASN A 115 -8.82 -28.44 1.25
N SER A 116 -7.87 -27.94 0.46
CA SER A 116 -6.49 -28.43 0.44
C SER A 116 -5.67 -27.86 1.60
N THR A 117 -6.12 -26.73 2.15
CA THR A 117 -5.48 -26.03 3.27
C THR A 117 -6.52 -25.64 4.30
N ASP A 118 -6.10 -25.50 5.55
CA ASP A 118 -6.96 -25.10 6.66
C ASP A 118 -6.84 -23.60 6.93
N ILE A 119 -5.63 -23.05 6.75
CA ILE A 119 -5.28 -21.68 7.11
C ILE A 119 -4.39 -21.04 6.04
N ILE A 120 -4.64 -19.76 5.73
CA ILE A 120 -3.70 -18.89 5.01
C ILE A 120 -3.10 -17.92 6.04
N PRO A 121 -1.80 -18.00 6.32
CA PRO A 121 -1.16 -17.37 7.49
C PRO A 121 -0.93 -15.87 7.32
N ASN A 122 -0.81 -15.42 6.07
CA ASN A 122 -0.58 -14.02 5.71
C ASN A 122 -1.54 -13.63 4.60
N ALA A 123 -2.63 -12.96 4.96
CA ALA A 123 -3.50 -12.32 4.00
C ALA A 123 -3.73 -10.87 4.38
N LEU A 124 -3.67 -10.03 3.36
CA LEU A 124 -4.19 -8.67 3.50
C LEU A 124 -5.72 -8.76 3.57
N MET A 125 -6.32 -8.00 4.45
CA MET A 125 -7.76 -7.94 4.63
C MET A 125 -8.24 -6.51 4.42
N LEU A 126 -9.25 -6.37 3.57
CA LEU A 126 -9.96 -5.09 3.33
C LEU A 126 -11.28 -5.02 4.11
N ARG A 127 -11.84 -6.17 4.47
CA ARG A 127 -13.07 -6.32 5.27
C ARG A 127 -12.95 -7.55 6.16
N PRO A 128 -13.51 -7.52 7.39
CA PRO A 128 -13.44 -8.66 8.28
C PRO A 128 -14.52 -9.65 7.87
N GLY A 129 -14.09 -10.80 7.35
CA GLY A 129 -14.97 -11.90 6.97
C GLY A 129 -15.69 -11.71 5.63
N SER A 130 -16.03 -12.85 5.02
CA SER A 130 -16.91 -12.95 3.86
C SER A 130 -17.76 -14.21 3.98
N SER A 131 -18.69 -14.43 3.05
CA SER A 131 -19.44 -15.69 2.93
C SER A 131 -18.54 -16.90 2.60
N ILE A 132 -17.26 -16.68 2.30
CA ILE A 132 -16.32 -17.70 1.82
C ILE A 132 -15.18 -17.92 2.83
N MET A 133 -14.89 -16.96 3.73
CA MET A 133 -13.75 -17.08 4.63
C MET A 133 -13.89 -16.41 6.01
N THR A 134 -13.34 -17.12 6.99
CA THR A 134 -12.95 -16.71 8.35
C THR A 134 -11.71 -15.84 8.42
N SER A 135 -11.62 -14.71 9.14
CA SER A 135 -10.31 -14.15 9.53
C SER A 135 -10.07 -14.30 11.04
N ILE A 136 -8.82 -14.57 11.41
CA ILE A 136 -8.31 -14.39 12.78
C ILE A 136 -8.22 -12.88 13.06
N SER A 137 -8.22 -12.50 14.34
CA SER A 137 -7.87 -11.13 14.76
C SER A 137 -6.63 -10.61 14.01
N PRO A 138 -6.64 -9.35 13.52
CA PRO A 138 -5.53 -8.78 12.77
C PRO A 138 -4.23 -8.73 13.59
N TYR A 139 -3.11 -9.03 12.94
CA TYR A 139 -1.78 -8.98 13.56
C TYR A 139 -1.19 -7.58 13.57
N TRP A 140 -1.44 -6.81 12.51
CA TRP A 140 -1.04 -5.41 12.41
C TRP A 140 -1.93 -4.65 11.41
N ASP A 141 -2.01 -3.34 11.62
CA ASP A 141 -2.61 -2.41 10.67
C ASP A 141 -1.71 -2.23 9.45
N ASP A 142 -2.26 -2.40 8.24
CA ASP A 142 -1.53 -2.15 6.99
C ASP A 142 -2.30 -1.17 6.12
N THR A 143 -1.68 -0.10 5.65
CA THR A 143 -2.36 0.90 4.83
C THR A 143 -1.92 0.80 3.39
N ALA A 144 -2.87 0.68 2.46
CA ALA A 144 -2.57 0.72 1.03
C ALA A 144 -2.31 2.17 0.60
N LEU A 145 -1.06 2.51 0.31
CA LEU A 145 -0.65 3.82 -0.19
C LEU A 145 -0.21 3.72 -1.65
N GLY A 146 -0.60 4.71 -2.46
CA GLY A 146 -0.03 4.89 -3.78
C GLY A 146 1.43 5.35 -3.65
N PHE A 147 2.35 4.60 -4.24
CA PHE A 147 3.76 4.97 -4.35
C PHE A 147 4.05 5.53 -5.75
N ILE A 148 4.92 6.55 -5.81
CA ILE A 148 5.35 7.17 -7.08
C ILE A 148 6.84 6.99 -7.25
N LEU A 149 7.27 6.81 -8.50
CA LEU A 149 8.61 7.15 -8.93
C LEU A 149 8.58 8.05 -10.16
N GLU A 150 9.27 9.18 -10.07
CA GLU A 150 9.52 10.07 -11.19
C GLU A 150 11.00 9.96 -11.56
N ASN A 151 11.28 9.50 -12.78
CA ASN A 151 12.64 9.43 -13.31
C ASN A 151 12.98 10.77 -13.98
N PHE A 152 13.68 11.66 -13.28
CA PHE A 152 14.09 12.96 -13.81
C PHE A 152 15.30 12.82 -14.75
N SER A 153 15.05 12.60 -16.04
CA SER A 153 16.04 12.82 -17.09
C SER A 153 15.76 14.15 -17.81
N ASN A 154 16.35 15.24 -17.30
CA ASN A 154 16.25 16.56 -17.93
C ASN A 154 16.93 16.60 -19.31
N ARG A 155 16.18 16.89 -20.37
CA ARG A 155 16.72 17.28 -21.69
C ARG A 155 16.49 18.77 -21.91
N ALA A 156 17.55 19.56 -21.79
CA ALA A 156 17.59 20.93 -22.29
C ALA A 156 18.06 20.92 -23.75
N LYS A 157 17.26 21.48 -24.67
CA LYS A 157 17.70 21.84 -26.03
C LYS A 157 17.77 23.36 -26.12
N THR A 158 18.98 23.90 -26.23
CA THR A 158 19.25 25.30 -26.54
C THR A 158 19.22 25.52 -28.05
N GLN A 159 18.43 26.51 -28.49
CA GLN A 159 18.52 27.07 -29.85
C GLN A 159 19.36 28.35 -29.87
N LYS A 160 20.07 28.54 -30.97
CA LYS A 160 21.03 29.63 -31.23
C LYS A 160 20.36 30.86 -31.86
N LYS A 161 20.94 32.03 -31.50
CA LYS A 161 20.70 33.42 -31.94
C LYS A 161 21.19 33.73 -33.36
N VAL A 162 20.65 34.82 -33.96
CA VAL A 162 21.33 35.74 -34.91
C VAL A 162 20.86 37.20 -34.65
N THR A 163 21.49 38.22 -35.26
CA THR A 163 21.94 39.49 -34.67
C THR A 163 21.50 40.80 -35.34
N GLY A 164 21.61 41.91 -34.57
CA GLY A 164 21.37 43.35 -34.87
C GLY A 164 20.75 44.06 -33.63
N ILE A 165 21.20 45.25 -33.18
CA ILE A 165 21.14 45.78 -31.75
C ILE A 165 22.13 45.03 -30.81
N GLN A 166 22.74 43.98 -31.33
CA GLN A 166 23.44 43.03 -30.50
C GLN A 166 24.71 43.54 -29.86
N ASP A 167 25.45 44.49 -30.44
CA ASP A 167 26.70 44.94 -29.83
C ASP A 167 26.49 45.78 -28.57
N HIS A 168 25.44 46.61 -28.54
CA HIS A 168 25.04 47.31 -27.31
C HIS A 168 24.45 46.33 -26.27
N ILE A 169 23.69 45.32 -26.71
CA ILE A 169 23.22 44.24 -25.83
C ILE A 169 24.40 43.39 -25.34
N PHE A 170 25.41 43.10 -26.17
CA PHE A 170 26.58 42.31 -25.81
C PHE A 170 27.47 43.08 -24.85
N TYR A 171 27.62 44.39 -25.02
CA TYR A 171 28.32 45.22 -24.05
C TYR A 171 27.60 45.24 -22.69
N THR A 172 26.28 45.39 -22.72
CA THR A 172 25.43 45.36 -21.52
C THR A 172 25.40 43.97 -20.87
N PHE A 173 25.38 42.91 -21.68
CA PHE A 173 25.41 41.52 -21.25
C PHE A 173 26.78 41.11 -20.72
N ALA A 174 27.87 41.56 -21.34
CA ALA A 174 29.23 41.33 -20.85
C ALA A 174 29.46 42.06 -19.52
N ALA A 175 28.93 43.29 -19.38
CA ALA A 175 28.87 43.97 -18.09
C ALA A 175 28.05 43.17 -17.06
N PHE A 176 26.92 42.58 -17.47
CA PHE A 176 26.09 41.70 -16.64
C PHE A 176 26.82 40.45 -16.17
N CYS A 177 27.58 39.81 -17.06
CA CYS A 177 28.36 38.61 -16.78
C CYS A 177 29.70 38.89 -16.07
N SER A 178 29.97 40.13 -15.65
CA SER A 178 31.26 40.54 -15.06
C SER A 178 32.48 40.28 -15.98
N GLN A 179 32.26 40.23 -17.30
CA GLN A 179 33.26 39.90 -18.33
C GLN A 179 33.50 41.06 -19.33
N GLY A 180 32.84 42.21 -19.16
CA GLY A 180 32.97 43.35 -20.06
C GLY A 180 34.26 44.16 -19.82
N SER A 181 35.03 44.41 -20.89
CA SER A 181 36.19 45.31 -20.86
C SER A 181 35.81 46.75 -21.22
N PHE A 182 36.51 47.71 -20.62
CA PHE A 182 36.23 49.14 -20.76
C PHE A 182 36.88 49.67 -22.05
N GLN A 183 36.09 50.15 -23.00
CA GLN A 183 36.60 51.12 -23.99
C GLN A 183 36.34 52.52 -23.42
N LYS A 184 37.39 53.35 -23.38
CA LYS A 184 37.36 54.72 -22.84
C LYS A 184 36.18 55.52 -23.41
N GLN A 185 35.15 55.76 -22.60
CA GLN A 185 34.06 56.67 -22.91
C GLN A 185 34.15 57.97 -22.09
N HIS A 186 33.70 59.07 -22.70
CA HIS A 186 33.72 60.44 -22.21
C HIS A 186 33.13 60.61 -20.79
N ASN A 187 33.58 61.64 -20.08
CA ASN A 187 33.31 61.91 -18.66
C ASN A 187 31.81 62.06 -18.29
N ASP A 188 30.92 62.22 -19.27
CA ASP A 188 29.54 62.67 -19.06
C ASP A 188 28.58 61.59 -18.56
N TYR A 189 28.97 60.30 -18.58
CA TYR A 189 28.09 59.17 -18.23
C TYR A 189 28.54 58.33 -17.02
N LYS A 190 29.48 58.83 -16.21
CA LYS A 190 30.07 58.06 -15.08
C LYS A 190 29.05 57.61 -14.03
N ILE A 191 28.08 58.46 -13.69
CA ILE A 191 27.05 58.14 -12.69
C ILE A 191 26.13 57.03 -13.21
N PHE A 192 25.77 57.07 -14.49
CA PHE A 192 24.95 56.05 -15.15
C PHE A 192 25.67 54.71 -15.24
N GLU A 193 26.97 54.71 -15.55
CA GLU A 193 27.80 53.50 -15.54
C GLU A 193 27.92 52.88 -14.14
N PHE A 194 28.09 53.71 -13.12
CA PHE A 194 28.17 53.26 -11.73
C PHE A 194 26.85 52.65 -11.24
N SER A 195 25.72 53.31 -11.50
CA SER A 195 24.40 52.78 -11.13
C SER A 195 24.09 51.47 -11.84
N ARG A 196 24.44 51.36 -13.13
CA ARG A 196 24.31 50.13 -13.93
C ARG A 196 25.10 48.97 -13.32
N ARG A 197 26.31 49.22 -12.81
CA ARG A 197 27.16 48.20 -12.17
C ARG A 197 26.61 47.74 -10.83
N ILE A 198 26.16 48.66 -9.98
CA ILE A 198 25.51 48.30 -8.71
C ILE A 198 24.25 47.48 -8.97
N PHE A 199 23.41 47.91 -9.91
CA PHE A 199 22.19 47.20 -10.27
C PHE A 199 22.47 45.79 -10.78
N THR A 200 23.47 45.66 -11.66
CA THR A 200 23.95 44.38 -12.18
C THR A 200 24.44 43.45 -11.07
N TRP A 201 25.25 43.98 -10.16
CA TRP A 201 25.79 43.20 -9.03
C TRP A 201 24.66 42.71 -8.11
N PHE A 202 23.68 43.56 -7.82
CA PHE A 202 22.50 43.19 -7.04
C PHE A 202 21.65 42.11 -7.72
N LEU A 203 21.44 42.21 -9.03
CA LEU A 203 20.74 41.19 -9.80
C LEU A 203 21.50 39.85 -9.79
N LEU A 204 22.82 39.90 -10.00
CA LEU A 204 23.66 38.69 -9.97
C LEU A 204 23.56 37.99 -8.61
N LEU A 205 23.71 38.74 -7.52
CA LEU A 205 23.57 38.20 -6.17
C LEU A 205 22.19 37.58 -5.92
N THR A 206 21.13 38.25 -6.36
CA THR A 206 19.75 37.77 -6.17
C THR A 206 19.51 36.48 -6.96
N VAL A 207 19.94 36.44 -8.23
CA VAL A 207 19.81 35.24 -9.09
C VAL A 207 20.66 34.09 -8.55
N SER A 208 21.90 34.36 -8.14
CA SER A 208 22.78 33.34 -7.54
C SER A 208 22.20 32.81 -6.24
N SER A 209 21.69 33.67 -5.36
CA SER A 209 21.04 33.24 -4.11
C SER A 209 19.80 32.38 -4.37
N HIS A 210 18.97 32.77 -5.35
CA HIS A 210 17.78 32.00 -5.70
C HIS A 210 18.14 30.65 -6.35
N LEU A 211 19.14 30.64 -7.22
CA LEU A 211 19.64 29.41 -7.85
C LEU A 211 20.21 28.45 -6.81
N ILE A 212 21.03 28.95 -5.87
CA ILE A 212 21.53 28.14 -4.75
C ILE A 212 20.34 27.58 -3.98
N SER A 213 19.35 28.39 -3.62
CA SER A 213 18.16 27.94 -2.90
C SER A 213 17.39 26.83 -3.65
N LEU A 214 17.24 26.96 -4.97
CA LEU A 214 16.59 25.96 -5.82
C LEU A 214 17.41 24.68 -5.96
N MET A 215 18.73 24.77 -6.05
CA MET A 215 19.61 23.60 -6.13
C MET A 215 19.75 22.89 -4.77
N THR A 216 19.67 23.63 -3.66
CA THR A 216 19.68 23.06 -2.31
C THR A 216 18.35 22.43 -1.92
N ASN A 217 17.24 22.91 -2.48
CA ASN A 217 15.92 22.35 -2.22
C ASN A 217 15.64 21.17 -3.17
N THR A 218 16.01 19.97 -2.74
CA THR A 218 15.78 18.73 -3.49
C THR A 218 14.43 18.07 -3.19
N GLU A 219 13.51 18.75 -2.48
CA GLU A 219 12.19 18.21 -2.20
C GLU A 219 11.35 18.17 -3.47
N VAL A 220 11.27 16.98 -4.08
CA VAL A 220 10.37 16.70 -5.19
C VAL A 220 8.94 16.63 -4.64
N LYS A 221 8.14 17.64 -4.94
CA LYS A 221 6.70 17.60 -4.67
C LYS A 221 6.01 16.84 -5.80
N PRO A 222 5.38 15.69 -5.52
CA PRO A 222 4.69 14.93 -6.55
C PRO A 222 3.54 15.74 -7.15
N PRO A 223 3.21 15.55 -8.44
CA PRO A 223 2.15 16.31 -9.11
C PRO A 223 0.73 15.91 -8.67
N PHE A 224 0.60 14.98 -7.72
CA PHE A 224 -0.67 14.52 -7.17
C PHE A 224 -0.54 14.08 -5.71
N LEU A 225 -1.67 14.13 -5.00
CA LEU A 225 -1.78 13.76 -3.57
C LEU A 225 -2.83 12.67 -3.34
N HIS A 226 -3.74 12.45 -4.28
CA HIS A 226 -4.85 11.53 -4.13
C HIS A 226 -5.00 10.65 -5.37
N LEU A 227 -5.61 9.49 -5.19
CA LEU A 227 -5.92 8.58 -6.31
C LEU A 227 -6.74 9.29 -7.39
N ASP A 228 -7.69 10.14 -7.00
CA ASP A 228 -8.50 10.90 -7.95
C ASP A 228 -7.65 11.88 -8.76
N SER A 229 -6.68 12.57 -8.13
CA SER A 229 -5.75 13.44 -8.84
C SER A 229 -4.79 12.66 -9.74
N LEU A 230 -4.32 11.49 -9.31
CA LEU A 230 -3.49 10.58 -10.12
C LEU A 230 -4.24 10.14 -11.38
N LEU A 231 -5.49 9.71 -11.22
CA LEU A 231 -6.34 9.31 -12.32
C LEU A 231 -6.63 10.51 -13.22
N LEU A 232 -7.29 11.54 -12.71
CA LEU A 232 -7.89 12.61 -13.52
C LEU A 232 -6.91 13.66 -14.06
N ARG A 233 -5.82 13.96 -13.35
CA ARG A 233 -5.00 15.16 -13.62
C ARG A 233 -3.59 14.87 -14.13
N THR A 234 -3.18 13.61 -14.16
CA THR A 234 -1.81 13.25 -14.54
C THR A 234 -1.79 12.35 -15.77
N LYS A 235 -0.60 12.10 -16.32
CA LYS A 235 -0.35 11.18 -17.44
C LYS A 235 0.31 9.87 -17.00
N TYR A 236 0.49 9.66 -15.68
CA TYR A 236 1.20 8.52 -15.12
C TYR A 236 0.52 7.20 -15.53
N LYS A 237 1.34 6.20 -15.86
CA LYS A 237 0.88 4.82 -16.05
C LYS A 237 0.79 4.15 -14.68
N ILE A 238 -0.33 3.52 -14.38
CA ILE A 238 -0.57 2.90 -13.09
C ILE A 238 -0.28 1.41 -13.20
N LEU A 239 0.68 0.94 -12.42
CA LEU A 239 1.03 -0.47 -12.33
C LEU A 239 0.24 -1.14 -11.20
N LEU A 240 -0.39 -2.27 -11.52
CA LEU A 240 -1.12 -3.09 -10.55
C LEU A 240 -0.68 -4.55 -10.69
N LEU A 241 -0.56 -5.24 -9.56
CA LEU A 241 -0.33 -6.68 -9.56
C LEU A 241 -1.65 -7.41 -9.81
N GLU A 242 -1.71 -8.17 -10.89
CA GLU A 242 -2.90 -8.93 -11.27
C GLU A 242 -3.25 -9.99 -10.21
N GLY A 243 -4.54 -10.11 -9.85
CA GLY A 243 -4.99 -11.09 -8.84
C GLY A 243 -4.59 -10.74 -7.41
N SER A 244 -4.15 -9.50 -7.19
CA SER A 244 -3.97 -8.95 -5.84
C SER A 244 -5.29 -8.42 -5.29
N LEU A 245 -5.37 -8.30 -3.96
CA LEU A 245 -6.52 -7.68 -3.31
C LEU A 245 -6.70 -6.20 -3.70
N ILE A 246 -5.59 -5.50 -3.97
CA ILE A 246 -5.60 -4.14 -4.47
C ILE A 246 -6.21 -4.09 -5.86
N ASP A 247 -5.86 -5.03 -6.75
CA ASP A 247 -6.47 -5.16 -8.08
C ASP A 247 -7.99 -5.35 -7.97
N HIS A 248 -8.47 -6.32 -7.17
CA HIS A 248 -9.90 -6.52 -6.95
C HIS A 248 -10.62 -5.26 -6.43
N LYS A 249 -10.03 -4.55 -5.46
CA LYS A 249 -10.59 -3.30 -4.93
C LYS A 249 -10.58 -2.20 -5.98
N PHE A 250 -9.49 -2.09 -6.73
CA PHE A 250 -9.31 -1.10 -7.77
C PHE A 250 -10.32 -1.29 -8.90
N GLN A 251 -10.59 -2.53 -9.30
CA GLN A 251 -11.65 -2.87 -10.25
C GLN A 251 -13.03 -2.40 -9.76
N SER A 252 -13.34 -2.55 -8.47
CA SER A 252 -14.60 -2.04 -7.89
C SER A 252 -14.69 -0.50 -7.97
N ILE A 253 -13.59 0.21 -7.72
CA ILE A 253 -13.53 1.68 -7.86
C ILE A 253 -13.72 2.06 -9.32
N VAL A 254 -13.02 1.37 -10.23
CA VAL A 254 -13.13 1.52 -11.68
C VAL A 254 -14.57 1.35 -12.16
N ILE A 255 -15.29 0.32 -11.72
CA ILE A 255 -16.69 0.09 -12.10
C ILE A 255 -17.60 1.25 -11.69
N LYS A 256 -17.37 1.83 -10.50
CA LYS A 256 -18.10 3.04 -10.08
C LYS A 256 -17.79 4.24 -10.97
N LEU A 257 -16.55 4.37 -11.44
CA LEU A 257 -16.15 5.44 -12.37
C LEU A 257 -16.66 5.22 -13.80
N ILE A 258 -16.87 3.97 -14.23
CA ILE A 258 -17.55 3.62 -15.49
C ILE A 258 -18.98 4.14 -15.51
N GLN A 259 -19.71 3.92 -14.43
CA GLN A 259 -21.11 4.38 -14.30
C GLN A 259 -21.23 5.91 -14.40
N LEU A 260 -20.14 6.65 -14.16
CA LEU A 260 -20.07 8.10 -14.26
C LEU A 260 -19.56 8.62 -15.63
N ASN A 261 -19.43 7.76 -16.65
CA ASN A 261 -18.92 8.11 -18.00
C ASN A 261 -17.47 8.63 -18.07
N VAL A 262 -16.69 8.52 -16.99
CA VAL A 262 -15.29 9.01 -16.90
C VAL A 262 -14.26 7.97 -17.39
N PHE A 263 -14.68 6.72 -17.58
CA PHE A 263 -13.78 5.57 -17.72
C PHE A 263 -13.04 5.43 -19.05
N ARG A 264 -13.60 5.92 -20.16
CA ARG A 264 -12.97 5.85 -21.49
C ARG A 264 -11.61 6.53 -21.57
N ILE A 265 -11.29 7.42 -20.61
CA ILE A 265 -10.07 8.23 -20.59
C ILE A 265 -8.89 7.49 -19.91
N PHE A 266 -9.14 6.51 -19.03
CA PHE A 266 -8.09 5.98 -18.13
C PHE A 266 -7.71 4.50 -18.35
N GLN A 267 -8.54 3.71 -19.04
CA GLN A 267 -8.22 2.31 -19.38
C GLN A 267 -6.82 2.07 -19.97
N PRO A 268 -6.32 2.85 -20.96
CA PRO A 268 -5.02 2.58 -21.57
C PRO A 268 -3.82 2.89 -20.65
N ARG A 269 -4.06 3.49 -19.47
CA ARG A 269 -3.00 3.87 -18.53
C ARG A 269 -2.79 2.84 -17.43
N ILE A 270 -3.66 1.86 -17.27
CA ILE A 270 -3.54 0.82 -16.25
C ILE A 270 -2.81 -0.37 -16.86
N LEU A 271 -1.70 -0.78 -16.25
CA LEU A 271 -0.88 -1.90 -16.68
C LEU A 271 -0.87 -2.97 -15.59
N TYR A 272 -1.46 -4.12 -15.92
CA TYR A 272 -1.45 -5.29 -15.05
C TYR A 272 -0.16 -6.07 -15.22
N MET A 273 0.52 -6.31 -14.09
CA MET A 273 1.77 -7.05 -14.01
C MET A 273 1.50 -8.43 -13.43
N LYS A 274 2.19 -9.45 -13.95
CA LYS A 274 2.03 -10.84 -13.49
C LYS A 274 2.87 -11.17 -12.26
N SER A 275 3.99 -10.46 -12.09
CA SER A 275 4.91 -10.65 -10.97
C SER A 275 5.29 -9.33 -10.35
N LYS A 276 5.51 -9.32 -9.03
CA LYS A 276 6.05 -8.17 -8.30
C LYS A 276 7.43 -7.80 -8.84
N ALA A 277 8.30 -8.76 -9.14
CA ALA A 277 9.63 -8.49 -9.65
C ALA A 277 9.58 -7.70 -10.98
N GLU A 278 8.63 -8.04 -11.86
CA GLU A 278 8.39 -7.32 -13.11
C GLU A 278 7.85 -5.91 -12.86
N MET A 279 6.89 -5.77 -11.95
CA MET A 279 6.33 -4.47 -11.55
C MET A 279 7.41 -3.53 -11.02
N TYR A 280 8.26 -4.00 -10.11
CA TYR A 280 9.39 -3.25 -9.56
C TYR A 280 10.46 -2.97 -10.62
N LYS A 281 10.75 -3.92 -11.51
CA LYS A 281 11.69 -3.67 -12.61
C LYS A 281 11.19 -2.54 -13.52
N ASN A 282 9.90 -2.52 -13.81
CA ASN A 282 9.30 -1.51 -14.68
C ASN A 282 9.27 -0.13 -14.01
N ILE A 283 8.86 -0.02 -12.74
CA ILE A 283 8.80 1.30 -12.09
C ILE A 283 10.19 1.91 -11.84
N CYS A 284 11.22 1.08 -11.64
CA CYS A 284 12.55 1.55 -11.23
C CYS A 284 13.52 1.74 -12.40
N TYR A 285 13.40 0.93 -13.46
CA TYR A 285 14.37 0.92 -14.56
C TYR A 285 13.76 1.27 -15.92
N SER A 286 12.44 1.38 -16.04
CA SER A 286 11.83 1.78 -17.32
C SER A 286 12.18 3.22 -17.67
N LYS A 287 12.47 3.43 -18.95
CA LYS A 287 12.66 4.76 -19.56
C LYS A 287 11.41 5.24 -20.29
N ASP A 288 10.37 4.41 -20.35
CA ASP A 288 9.22 4.57 -21.25
C ASP A 288 8.01 5.29 -20.61
N GLY A 289 8.27 6.09 -19.57
CA GLY A 289 7.30 7.01 -18.99
C GLY A 289 7.39 7.15 -17.47
N GLU A 290 6.43 7.91 -16.96
CA GLU A 290 6.19 8.12 -15.54
C GLU A 290 5.23 7.05 -15.02
N TYR A 291 5.63 6.33 -13.96
CA TYR A 291 4.87 5.21 -13.42
C TYR A 291 4.48 5.46 -11.96
N ALA A 292 3.26 5.05 -11.61
CA ALA A 292 2.78 5.01 -10.24
C ALA A 292 2.38 3.57 -9.92
N VAL A 293 2.63 3.12 -8.69
CA VAL A 293 2.22 1.79 -8.23
C VAL A 293 1.33 1.94 -7.01
N ILE A 294 0.29 1.12 -6.91
CA ILE A 294 -0.54 1.07 -5.71
C ILE A 294 -0.18 -0.20 -4.95
N GLU A 295 0.42 -0.05 -3.78
CA GLU A 295 0.85 -1.17 -2.96
C GLU A 295 0.62 -0.90 -1.46
N THR A 296 0.84 -1.89 -0.60
CA THR A 296 0.69 -1.73 0.85
C THR A 296 1.95 -1.22 1.51
N LEU A 297 1.78 -0.49 2.61
CA LEU A 297 2.88 0.09 3.38
C LEU A 297 3.72 -0.95 4.10
N ALA A 298 3.14 -2.05 4.58
CA ALA A 298 3.90 -3.11 5.24
C ALA A 298 4.99 -3.70 4.33
N LYS A 299 4.81 -3.59 3.01
CA LYS A 299 5.79 -4.03 2.01
C LYS A 299 6.97 -3.08 1.81
N ARG A 300 7.06 -1.99 2.59
CA ARG A 300 8.24 -1.10 2.61
C ARG A 300 9.54 -1.82 2.96
N TYR A 301 9.44 -2.97 3.64
CA TYR A 301 10.58 -3.79 4.06
C TYR A 301 10.92 -4.94 3.10
N SER A 302 10.24 -5.02 1.95
CA SER A 302 10.47 -6.07 0.95
C SER A 302 11.87 -5.95 0.33
N LYS A 303 12.37 -7.07 -0.21
CA LYS A 303 13.67 -7.09 -0.91
C LYS A 303 13.63 -6.20 -2.17
N GLU A 304 12.46 -6.07 -2.77
CA GLU A 304 12.17 -5.29 -3.97
C GLU A 304 12.30 -3.78 -3.69
N MET A 305 11.86 -3.29 -2.53
CA MET A 305 12.08 -1.90 -2.09
C MET A 305 13.56 -1.57 -1.80
N LYS A 306 14.39 -2.56 -1.45
CA LYS A 306 15.85 -2.32 -1.35
C LYS A 306 16.49 -2.05 -2.70
N MET A 307 15.92 -2.55 -3.79
CA MET A 307 16.38 -2.25 -5.15
C MET A 307 15.98 -0.82 -5.57
N CYS A 308 14.96 -0.25 -4.95
CA CYS A 308 14.27 0.91 -5.47
C CYS A 308 13.49 1.65 -4.39
N LYS A 309 13.96 2.85 -4.04
CA LYS A 309 13.36 3.68 -3.00
C LYS A 309 12.11 4.36 -3.57
N LEU A 310 10.95 3.77 -3.31
CA LEU A 310 9.64 4.34 -3.60
C LEU A 310 9.20 5.26 -2.46
N GLU A 311 8.74 6.47 -2.80
CA GLU A 311 8.17 7.38 -1.80
C GLU A 311 6.62 7.32 -1.89
N PRO A 312 5.94 7.10 -0.75
CA PRO A 312 4.48 7.09 -0.71
C PRO A 312 3.94 8.50 -0.90
N THR A 313 2.78 8.61 -1.55
CA THR A 313 2.17 9.91 -1.82
C THR A 313 0.76 10.02 -1.26
N GLY A 314 0.59 11.09 -0.48
CA GLY A 314 -0.69 11.49 0.08
C GLY A 314 -1.33 10.48 1.02
N ARG A 315 -2.66 10.30 0.91
CA ARG A 315 -3.45 9.48 1.85
C ARG A 315 -3.69 8.07 1.30
N ALA A 316 -3.82 7.12 2.23
CA ALA A 316 -4.11 5.73 1.90
C ALA A 316 -5.40 5.62 1.09
N VAL A 317 -5.35 4.83 0.01
CA VAL A 317 -6.53 4.55 -0.81
C VAL A 317 -7.54 3.77 0.00
N GLU A 318 -7.07 2.82 0.79
CA GLU A 318 -7.86 2.05 1.73
C GLU A 318 -7.01 1.69 2.95
N LYS A 319 -7.65 1.63 4.13
CA LYS A 319 -7.10 0.95 5.29
C LYS A 319 -7.30 -0.56 5.12
N SER A 320 -6.25 -1.32 5.39
CA SER A 320 -6.27 -2.77 5.42
C SER A 320 -5.61 -3.25 6.70
N TRP A 321 -5.60 -4.56 6.92
CA TRP A 321 -4.86 -5.18 8.01
C TRP A 321 -4.34 -6.52 7.55
N ALA A 322 -3.21 -6.96 8.11
CA ALA A 322 -2.74 -8.32 7.90
C ALA A 322 -3.41 -9.24 8.91
N ALA A 323 -4.01 -10.32 8.44
CA ALA A 323 -4.60 -11.37 9.28
C ALA A 323 -4.39 -12.72 8.63
N ALA A 324 -4.54 -13.80 9.38
CA ALA A 324 -4.71 -15.10 8.76
C ALA A 324 -6.17 -15.37 8.42
N ILE A 325 -6.33 -16.12 7.35
CA ILE A 325 -7.61 -16.63 6.87
C ILE A 325 -7.75 -18.06 7.34
N ILE A 326 -8.91 -18.40 7.88
CA ILE A 326 -9.26 -19.78 8.22
C ILE A 326 -10.44 -20.22 7.36
N ALA A 327 -10.42 -21.48 6.95
CA ALA A 327 -11.55 -22.13 6.28
C ALA A 327 -12.85 -21.99 7.10
N ILE A 328 -13.99 -21.82 6.41
CA ILE A 328 -15.29 -21.75 7.08
C ILE A 328 -15.57 -23.05 7.83
N GLY A 329 -16.12 -22.94 9.05
CA GLY A 329 -16.49 -24.09 9.86
C GLY A 329 -15.32 -24.73 10.62
N PHE A 330 -14.11 -24.17 10.54
CA PHE A 330 -12.98 -24.65 11.32
C PHE A 330 -13.23 -24.49 12.83
N LYS A 331 -13.31 -25.62 13.52
CA LYS A 331 -13.81 -25.75 14.90
C LYS A 331 -13.00 -24.96 15.94
N TYR A 332 -11.69 -24.81 15.72
CA TYR A 332 -10.75 -24.26 16.71
C TYR A 332 -10.27 -22.85 16.38
N LYS A 333 -11.04 -22.08 15.61
CA LYS A 333 -10.73 -20.67 15.30
C LYS A 333 -10.41 -19.88 16.58
N ARG A 334 -11.22 -20.06 17.62
CA ARG A 334 -11.14 -19.29 18.86
C ARG A 334 -9.85 -19.54 19.66
N SER A 335 -9.28 -20.74 19.57
CA SER A 335 -7.99 -21.07 20.17
C SER A 335 -6.87 -20.26 19.52
N PHE A 336 -6.94 -20.06 18.20
CA PHE A 336 -6.01 -19.19 17.49
C PHE A 336 -6.21 -17.72 17.88
N ASP A 337 -7.45 -17.22 17.89
CA ASP A 337 -7.72 -15.82 18.27
C ASP A 337 -7.12 -15.47 19.67
N ILE A 338 -7.19 -16.40 20.63
CA ILE A 338 -6.60 -16.22 21.97
C ILE A 338 -5.07 -16.41 21.96
N GLY A 339 -4.55 -17.37 21.20
CA GLY A 339 -3.10 -17.57 21.10
C GLY A 339 -2.35 -16.37 20.52
N TYR A 340 -3.06 -15.42 19.91
CA TYR A 340 -2.54 -14.15 19.40
C TYR A 340 -2.60 -12.98 20.39
N GLU A 341 -3.36 -13.09 21.49
CA GLU A 341 -3.34 -12.12 22.60
C GLU A 341 -2.19 -12.39 23.57
#